data_AF-A0A1M7NDY9-F1
#
_entry.id   AF-A0A1M7NDY9-F1
#
_cell.length_a   1.000
_cell.length_b   1.000
_cell.length_c   1.000
_cell.angle_alpha   90.00
_cell.angle_beta   90.00
_cell.angle_gamma   90.00
#
_symmetry.space_group_name_H-M   'P 1'
#
loop_
_entity.id
_entity.type
_entity.pdbx_description
1 polymer ?
#
loop_
_entity_poly.entity_id
_entity_poly.type
_entity_poly.pdbx_seq_one_letter_code
_entity_poly.pdbx_strand_id
1 'polypeptide(L)'
;MENTCFKIRAIDELRKTVAAIKASCTDKDVSKRAGEIEKALGDSEGNLKDVGDRLCETYINVQRLKEKGGDVDNIIYTFVIEILDGILQSGPTERYYLENNDAFLMELSKEIDLKREIPVDAIPELECSWSDDLTTEGTLNFLEFVDKTIKNRDHLIWEYGELIAFLTRLLYEKGEFDKRRQLKEDLPLLTFVRTCAKKKDDEIAAQIEELKAESNSENTASDNTFGEPNTEEPVHENAQEPVDHPASETSVENTATETNESHTTETATADASETTEAPKEEHDSPASAAFTESEGNRADVLFVLDASGSMRPCFDQLRTHIKRFVEPFKTAGFTSLRLGLLAYSANKDRTHNRIVYRNMFLCPNRASNMATLYGDHETASKMFFTNTSSIEGNVDKFVRRLDEIKCLGDEDTPFAMDCAADFPFEPINTTRRVIILFTDERIDDGVSKMKSVGENYSTLDKIMDKISKKHISLYFYGPSSPATEVLEDYPRVVYQNVIAYQDRHSPTETWDSLNIGRVLESLGKSISRSALSATEEPETERAIYHQDTWSEDSWN
;
A
#
# COMPACT_ATOMS: atom_id res chain seq x y z
N MET A 1 -20.84 29.28 12.50
CA MET A 1 -21.79 30.33 12.09
C MET A 1 -21.87 30.50 10.58
N GLU A 2 -20.86 31.01 9.87
CA GLU A 2 -21.01 31.35 8.43
C GLU A 2 -21.42 30.16 7.53
N ASN A 3 -20.84 28.98 7.75
CA ASN A 3 -21.23 27.73 7.09
C ASN A 3 -22.73 27.40 7.34
N THR A 4 -23.20 27.54 8.58
CA THR A 4 -24.62 27.39 8.96
C THR A 4 -25.51 28.39 8.20
N CYS A 5 -25.10 29.66 8.12
CA CYS A 5 -25.83 30.69 7.36
C CYS A 5 -25.86 30.42 5.85
N PHE A 6 -24.81 29.80 5.30
CA PHE A 6 -24.78 29.34 3.91
C PHE A 6 -25.72 28.15 3.68
N LYS A 7 -25.70 27.14 4.57
CA LYS A 7 -26.65 26.00 4.54
C LYS A 7 -28.11 26.44 4.56
N ILE A 8 -28.48 27.38 5.43
CA ILE A 8 -29.85 27.93 5.50
C ILE A 8 -30.25 28.57 4.16
N ARG A 9 -29.37 29.39 3.55
CA ARG A 9 -29.63 29.98 2.22
C ARG A 9 -29.77 28.93 1.12
N ALA A 10 -28.99 27.84 1.16
CA ALA A 10 -29.10 26.75 0.20
C ALA A 10 -30.44 25.98 0.33
N ILE A 11 -30.91 25.76 1.56
CA ILE A 11 -32.24 25.18 1.83
C ILE A 11 -33.36 26.11 1.31
N ASP A 12 -33.24 27.42 1.50
CA ASP A 12 -34.20 28.40 0.97
C ASP A 12 -34.29 28.41 -0.56
N GLU A 13 -33.17 28.39 -1.29
CA GLU A 13 -33.19 28.32 -2.76
C GLU A 13 -33.70 26.96 -3.26
N LEU A 14 -33.40 25.87 -2.56
CA LEU A 14 -33.94 24.55 -2.87
C LEU A 14 -35.46 24.50 -2.64
N ARG A 15 -35.97 25.09 -1.55
CA ARG A 15 -37.42 25.24 -1.30
C ARG A 15 -38.11 26.05 -2.39
N LYS A 16 -37.56 27.20 -2.80
CA LYS A 16 -38.10 28.01 -3.91
C LYS A 16 -38.18 27.17 -5.20
N THR A 17 -37.15 26.37 -5.48
CA THR A 17 -37.10 25.47 -6.63
C THR A 17 -38.16 24.36 -6.55
N VAL A 18 -38.29 23.69 -5.40
CA VAL A 18 -39.30 22.64 -5.17
C VAL A 18 -40.73 23.20 -5.25
N ALA A 19 -40.98 24.37 -4.67
CA ALA A 19 -42.27 25.06 -4.76
C ALA A 19 -42.61 25.46 -6.21
N ALA A 20 -41.64 25.94 -6.99
CA ALA A 20 -41.82 26.26 -8.41
C ALA A 20 -42.12 25.01 -9.25
N ILE A 21 -41.47 23.87 -8.98
CA ILE A 21 -41.77 22.57 -9.60
C ILE A 21 -43.20 22.14 -9.23
N LYS A 22 -43.57 22.19 -7.95
CA LYS A 22 -44.89 21.81 -7.43
C LYS A 22 -46.03 22.66 -8.00
N ALA A 23 -45.78 23.95 -8.26
CA ALA A 23 -46.75 24.89 -8.84
C ALA A 23 -46.86 24.82 -10.37
N SER A 24 -45.83 24.33 -11.07
CA SER A 24 -45.80 24.24 -12.55
C SER A 24 -46.11 22.85 -13.10
N CYS A 25 -46.00 21.80 -12.28
CA CYS A 25 -46.20 20.43 -12.73
C CYS A 25 -47.68 19.98 -12.62
N THR A 26 -48.25 19.52 -13.73
CA THR A 26 -49.59 18.91 -13.78
C THR A 26 -49.60 17.42 -13.44
N ASP A 27 -48.42 16.81 -13.26
CA ASP A 27 -48.27 15.41 -12.89
C ASP A 27 -48.46 15.20 -11.38
N LYS A 28 -49.31 14.23 -11.01
CA LYS A 28 -49.68 13.99 -9.61
C LYS A 28 -48.58 13.33 -8.79
N ASP A 29 -47.77 12.47 -9.40
CA ASP A 29 -46.73 11.74 -8.68
C ASP A 29 -45.48 12.63 -8.51
N VAL A 30 -45.18 13.48 -9.50
CA VAL A 30 -44.18 14.55 -9.35
C VAL A 30 -44.63 15.57 -8.30
N SER A 31 -45.90 16.00 -8.31
CA SER A 31 -46.43 16.94 -7.31
C SER A 31 -46.42 16.34 -5.88
N LYS A 32 -46.72 15.04 -5.75
CA LYS A 32 -46.60 14.28 -4.49
C LYS A 32 -45.15 14.21 -4.01
N ARG A 33 -44.20 13.81 -4.87
CA ARG A 33 -42.78 13.68 -4.52
C ARG A 33 -42.14 15.03 -4.19
N ALA A 34 -42.57 16.11 -4.86
CA ALA A 34 -42.18 17.47 -4.49
C ALA A 34 -42.66 17.85 -3.07
N GLY A 35 -43.89 17.46 -2.68
CA GLY A 35 -44.39 17.65 -1.32
C GLY A 35 -43.66 16.80 -0.26
N GLU A 36 -43.21 15.59 -0.60
CA GLU A 36 -42.37 14.76 0.27
C GLU A 36 -41.00 15.41 0.52
N ILE A 37 -40.37 15.97 -0.52
CA ILE A 37 -39.10 16.71 -0.42
C ILE A 37 -39.28 18.02 0.36
N GLU A 38 -40.35 18.78 0.08
CA GLU A 38 -40.70 20.02 0.79
C GLU A 38 -40.89 19.79 2.30
N LYS A 39 -41.51 18.67 2.69
CA LYS A 39 -41.62 18.27 4.10
C LYS A 39 -40.24 17.98 4.72
N ALA A 40 -39.41 17.17 4.06
CA ALA A 40 -38.07 16.84 4.55
C ALA A 40 -37.20 18.10 4.72
N LEU A 41 -37.30 19.09 3.81
CA LEU A 41 -36.65 20.39 3.93
C LEU A 41 -37.23 21.27 5.05
N GLY A 42 -38.45 21.00 5.52
CA GLY A 42 -38.99 21.55 6.76
C GLY A 42 -38.29 20.97 7.98
N ASP A 43 -38.30 19.63 8.07
CA ASP A 43 -37.73 18.88 9.19
C ASP A 43 -36.21 19.13 9.34
N SER A 44 -35.45 19.24 8.23
CA SER A 44 -34.00 19.55 8.27
C SER A 44 -33.67 20.99 8.68
N GLU A 45 -34.50 21.98 8.33
CA GLU A 45 -34.25 23.38 8.73
C GLU A 45 -34.39 23.55 10.25
N GLY A 46 -35.40 22.92 10.86
CA GLY A 46 -35.59 22.98 12.31
C GLY A 46 -34.33 22.52 13.05
N ASN A 47 -33.82 21.33 12.70
CA ASN A 47 -32.61 20.78 13.30
C ASN A 47 -31.37 21.68 13.09
N LEU A 48 -31.16 22.18 11.86
CA LEU A 48 -30.03 23.06 11.54
C LEU A 48 -30.11 24.43 12.22
N LYS A 49 -31.32 24.96 12.40
CA LYS A 49 -31.57 26.21 13.13
C LYS A 49 -31.32 26.01 14.62
N ASP A 50 -31.83 24.95 15.23
CA ASP A 50 -31.63 24.66 16.65
C ASP A 50 -30.15 24.43 16.98
N VAL A 51 -29.39 23.76 16.10
CA VAL A 51 -27.92 23.65 16.21
C VAL A 51 -27.24 25.02 16.04
N GLY A 52 -27.69 25.84 15.10
CA GLY A 52 -27.18 27.19 14.88
C GLY A 52 -27.40 28.13 16.06
N ASP A 53 -28.60 28.08 16.66
CA ASP A 53 -28.99 28.89 17.82
C ASP A 53 -28.21 28.42 19.08
N ARG A 54 -28.04 27.10 19.31
CA ARG A 54 -27.16 26.58 20.38
C ARG A 54 -25.71 27.06 20.25
N LEU A 55 -25.09 26.88 19.08
CA LEU A 55 -23.71 27.34 18.84
C LEU A 55 -23.56 28.86 19.00
N CYS A 56 -24.61 29.64 18.72
CA CYS A 56 -24.62 31.08 18.94
C CYS A 56 -24.70 31.43 20.44
N GLU A 57 -25.54 30.73 21.21
CA GLU A 57 -25.63 30.90 22.67
C GLU A 57 -24.33 30.49 23.37
N THR A 58 -23.73 29.35 23.02
CA THR A 58 -22.42 28.93 23.53
C THR A 58 -21.35 29.98 23.22
N TYR A 59 -21.28 30.49 21.98
CA TYR A 59 -20.34 31.56 21.62
C TYR A 59 -20.55 32.84 22.44
N ILE A 60 -21.80 33.26 22.65
CA ILE A 60 -22.13 34.44 23.48
C ILE A 60 -21.71 34.22 24.94
N ASN A 61 -21.92 33.02 25.49
CA ASN A 61 -21.52 32.69 26.86
C ASN A 61 -19.99 32.58 27.01
N VAL A 62 -19.30 32.06 26.00
CA VAL A 62 -17.82 32.08 25.89
C VAL A 62 -17.27 33.51 25.93
N GLN A 63 -17.83 34.45 25.15
CA GLN A 63 -17.38 35.86 25.21
C GLN A 63 -17.63 36.48 26.59
N ARG A 64 -18.82 36.26 27.19
CA ARG A 64 -19.15 36.73 28.56
C ARG A 64 -18.26 36.16 29.66
N LEU A 65 -17.63 35.00 29.45
CA LEU A 65 -16.67 34.40 30.37
C LEU A 65 -15.25 34.96 30.15
N LYS A 66 -14.86 35.16 28.89
CA LYS A 66 -13.61 35.83 28.50
C LYS A 66 -13.54 37.27 29.02
N GLU A 67 -14.64 38.02 28.92
CA GLU A 67 -14.80 39.37 29.49
C GLU A 67 -14.64 39.43 31.03
N LYS A 68 -14.83 38.29 31.72
CA LYS A 68 -14.67 38.16 33.18
C LYS A 68 -13.30 37.62 33.59
N GLY A 69 -12.39 37.38 32.65
CA GLY A 69 -11.07 36.78 32.92
C GLY A 69 -11.14 35.30 33.29
N GLY A 70 -12.14 34.57 32.79
CA GLY A 70 -12.20 33.11 32.93
C GLY A 70 -11.08 32.40 32.15
N ASP A 71 -10.76 31.19 32.58
CA ASP A 71 -9.73 30.34 31.95
C ASP A 71 -10.06 30.09 30.47
N VAL A 72 -9.16 30.57 29.60
CA VAL A 72 -9.34 30.60 28.15
C VAL A 72 -9.18 29.21 27.53
N ASP A 73 -8.43 28.30 28.14
CA ASP A 73 -8.10 27.01 27.54
C ASP A 73 -9.20 25.97 27.80
N ASN A 74 -9.78 25.93 29.01
CA ASN A 74 -11.05 25.23 29.25
C ASN A 74 -12.18 25.74 28.33
N ILE A 75 -12.27 27.06 28.13
CA ILE A 75 -13.23 27.71 27.22
C ILE A 75 -13.08 27.21 25.77
N ILE A 76 -11.85 27.02 25.28
CA ILE A 76 -11.59 26.45 23.95
C ILE A 76 -11.97 24.97 23.90
N TYR A 77 -11.63 24.19 24.92
CA TYR A 77 -11.99 22.77 24.98
C TYR A 77 -13.51 22.54 24.95
N THR A 78 -14.30 23.26 25.75
CA THR A 78 -15.78 23.14 25.71
C THR A 78 -16.34 23.51 24.33
N PHE A 79 -15.83 24.57 23.70
CA PHE A 79 -16.29 25.01 22.38
C PHE A 79 -15.93 24.01 21.27
N VAL A 80 -14.75 23.38 21.33
CA VAL A 80 -14.35 22.30 20.42
C VAL A 80 -15.19 21.05 20.64
N ILE A 81 -15.48 20.67 21.89
CA ILE A 81 -16.31 19.50 22.21
C ILE A 81 -17.75 19.67 21.70
N GLU A 82 -18.40 20.81 21.91
CA GLU A 82 -19.75 21.05 21.37
C GLU A 82 -19.79 21.13 19.83
N ILE A 83 -18.71 21.62 19.19
CA ILE A 83 -18.58 21.56 17.73
C ILE A 83 -18.46 20.11 17.26
N LEU A 84 -17.64 19.30 17.92
CA LEU A 84 -17.47 17.89 17.59
C LEU A 84 -18.76 17.09 17.80
N ASP A 85 -19.43 17.24 18.95
CA ASP A 85 -20.72 16.59 19.20
C ASP A 85 -21.79 17.02 18.17
N GLY A 86 -21.87 18.31 17.84
CA GLY A 86 -22.72 18.82 16.77
C GLY A 86 -22.39 18.26 15.37
N ILE A 87 -21.13 17.92 15.10
CA ILE A 87 -20.70 17.21 13.88
C ILE A 87 -21.11 15.74 13.95
N LEU A 88 -20.90 15.08 15.10
CA LEU A 88 -21.22 13.66 15.30
C LEU A 88 -22.73 13.38 15.20
N GLN A 89 -23.57 14.34 15.58
CA GLN A 89 -25.03 14.31 15.47
C GLN A 89 -25.56 14.74 14.08
N SER A 90 -24.71 15.20 13.16
CA SER A 90 -25.11 15.69 11.82
C SER A 90 -25.21 14.59 10.76
N GLY A 91 -25.91 14.87 9.65
CA GLY A 91 -26.13 13.89 8.59
C GLY A 91 -24.86 13.48 7.81
N PRO A 92 -24.83 12.35 7.08
CA PRO A 92 -23.64 11.89 6.36
C PRO A 92 -23.06 12.91 5.36
N THR A 93 -23.92 13.64 4.66
CA THR A 93 -23.54 14.72 3.73
C THR A 93 -22.92 15.93 4.45
N GLU A 94 -23.13 16.05 5.76
CA GLU A 94 -22.71 17.20 6.56
C GLU A 94 -21.33 16.98 7.21
N ARG A 95 -21.07 15.75 7.70
CA ARG A 95 -19.70 15.29 8.05
C ARG A 95 -18.73 15.51 6.88
N TYR A 96 -19.10 15.02 5.69
CA TYR A 96 -18.29 15.15 4.48
C TYR A 96 -17.84 16.59 4.17
N TYR A 97 -18.72 17.59 4.39
CA TYR A 97 -18.42 19.01 4.16
C TYR A 97 -17.61 19.70 5.27
N LEU A 98 -17.40 19.02 6.40
CA LEU A 98 -16.63 19.50 7.55
C LEU A 98 -15.25 18.81 7.60
N GLU A 99 -15.19 17.55 7.19
CA GLU A 99 -13.96 16.76 7.00
C GLU A 99 -13.12 17.27 5.82
N ASN A 100 -13.74 17.78 4.75
CA ASN A 100 -13.06 18.25 3.53
C ASN A 100 -12.95 19.79 3.44
N ASN A 101 -12.76 20.48 4.57
CA ASN A 101 -12.57 21.94 4.60
C ASN A 101 -11.22 22.30 5.21
N ASP A 102 -10.15 21.99 4.47
CA ASP A 102 -8.74 22.17 4.87
C ASP A 102 -8.46 23.55 5.47
N ALA A 103 -9.07 24.62 4.95
CA ALA A 103 -8.86 25.97 5.47
C ALA A 103 -9.31 26.12 6.93
N PHE A 104 -10.40 25.48 7.33
CA PHE A 104 -10.86 25.50 8.73
C PHE A 104 -9.97 24.65 9.64
N LEU A 105 -9.58 23.45 9.18
CA LEU A 105 -8.74 22.53 9.96
C LEU A 105 -7.29 23.03 10.07
N MET A 106 -6.72 23.65 9.03
CA MET A 106 -5.41 24.29 9.08
C MET A 106 -5.39 25.52 10.00
N GLU A 107 -6.42 26.37 9.99
CA GLU A 107 -6.45 27.53 10.90
C GLU A 107 -6.63 27.07 12.35
N LEU A 108 -7.47 26.06 12.60
CA LEU A 108 -7.61 25.44 13.92
C LEU A 108 -6.28 24.81 14.40
N SER A 109 -5.55 24.11 13.52
CA SER A 109 -4.22 23.55 13.86
C SER A 109 -3.22 24.67 14.17
N LYS A 110 -3.15 25.75 13.37
CA LYS A 110 -2.27 26.89 13.64
C LYS A 110 -2.56 27.52 15.00
N GLU A 111 -3.84 27.72 15.35
CA GLU A 111 -4.24 28.32 16.63
C GLU A 111 -3.86 27.43 17.84
N ILE A 112 -3.85 26.10 17.65
CA ILE A 112 -3.38 25.10 18.63
C ILE A 112 -1.84 25.09 18.71
N ASP A 113 -1.15 25.06 17.58
CA ASP A 113 0.32 24.97 17.53
C ASP A 113 1.00 26.28 17.97
N LEU A 114 0.40 27.45 17.73
CA LEU A 114 0.88 28.73 18.27
C LEU A 114 0.90 28.80 19.80
N LYS A 115 0.18 27.90 20.50
CA LYS A 115 0.18 27.81 21.96
C LYS A 115 1.16 26.77 22.54
N ARG A 116 1.86 26.01 21.70
CA ARG A 116 2.71 24.88 22.13
C ARG A 116 4.14 25.25 22.54
N GLU A 117 4.48 26.52 22.72
CA GLU A 117 5.74 26.95 23.38
C GLU A 117 5.69 26.76 24.92
N ILE A 118 5.43 25.53 25.38
CA ILE A 118 5.54 25.12 26.79
C ILE A 118 6.61 24.03 26.87
N PRO A 119 7.58 24.10 27.81
CA PRO A 119 8.61 23.07 27.96
C PRO A 119 8.02 21.68 28.24
N VAL A 120 8.64 20.65 27.66
CA VAL A 120 8.16 19.24 27.66
C VAL A 120 8.12 18.64 29.07
N ASP A 121 8.86 19.19 30.03
CA ASP A 121 9.05 18.67 31.39
C ASP A 121 7.84 18.85 32.34
N ALA A 122 6.65 19.19 31.81
CA ALA A 122 5.49 19.62 32.61
C ALA A 122 4.12 19.06 32.13
N ILE A 123 4.09 17.96 31.39
CA ILE A 123 2.84 17.26 31.01
C ILE A 123 2.57 16.14 32.03
N PRO A 124 1.47 16.18 32.81
CA PRO A 124 1.04 15.04 33.63
C PRO A 124 0.43 13.95 32.74
N GLU A 125 0.60 12.69 33.14
CA GLU A 125 0.02 11.54 32.44
C GLU A 125 -1.51 11.60 32.49
N LEU A 126 -2.13 11.69 31.30
CA LEU A 126 -3.56 11.88 31.14
C LEU A 126 -4.20 10.54 30.71
N GLU A 127 -4.23 9.60 31.65
CA GLU A 127 -5.02 8.37 31.51
C GLU A 127 -6.49 8.73 31.32
N CYS A 128 -7.08 8.28 30.21
CA CYS A 128 -8.48 8.59 29.87
C CYS A 128 -9.44 7.62 30.57
N SER A 129 -9.60 7.78 31.89
CA SER A 129 -10.51 7.01 32.73
C SER A 129 -12.00 7.28 32.39
N TRP A 130 -12.51 6.60 31.35
CA TRP A 130 -13.93 6.56 30.98
C TRP A 130 -14.55 5.17 31.15
N SER A 131 -13.74 4.15 31.46
CA SER A 131 -14.16 2.76 31.70
C SER A 131 -14.80 2.55 33.08
N ASP A 132 -14.30 3.25 34.10
CA ASP A 132 -14.41 2.78 35.48
C ASP A 132 -15.76 3.10 36.15
N ASP A 133 -16.53 4.03 35.57
CA ASP A 133 -17.86 4.45 36.03
C ASP A 133 -19.03 3.78 35.27
N LEU A 134 -18.75 2.99 34.22
CA LEU A 134 -19.79 2.31 33.43
C LEU A 134 -19.91 0.83 33.84
N THR A 135 -21.09 0.46 34.34
CA THR A 135 -21.42 -0.96 34.55
C THR A 135 -21.49 -1.71 33.22
N THR A 136 -21.30 -3.03 33.24
CA THR A 136 -21.45 -3.91 32.06
C THR A 136 -22.80 -3.70 31.36
N GLU A 137 -23.87 -3.46 32.14
CA GLU A 137 -25.20 -3.10 31.64
C GLU A 137 -25.23 -1.71 30.96
N GLY A 138 -24.53 -0.71 31.51
CA GLY A 138 -24.39 0.61 30.89
C GLY A 138 -23.66 0.55 29.53
N THR A 139 -22.58 -0.22 29.46
CA THR A 139 -21.83 -0.49 28.23
C THR A 139 -22.69 -1.22 27.18
N LEU A 140 -23.46 -2.23 27.59
CA LEU A 140 -24.41 -2.93 26.71
C LEU A 140 -25.50 -1.99 26.17
N ASN A 141 -26.12 -1.17 27.02
CA ASN A 141 -27.13 -0.19 26.59
C ASN A 141 -26.55 0.85 25.61
N PHE A 142 -25.29 1.27 25.80
CA PHE A 142 -24.60 2.17 24.86
C PHE A 142 -24.35 1.48 23.50
N LEU A 143 -23.90 0.23 23.50
CA LEU A 143 -23.67 -0.54 22.27
C LEU A 143 -24.98 -0.82 21.52
N GLU A 144 -26.09 -1.13 22.22
CA GLU A 144 -27.42 -1.26 21.59
C GLU A 144 -27.93 0.08 21.02
N PHE A 145 -27.64 1.21 21.67
CA PHE A 145 -27.94 2.54 21.13
C PHE A 145 -27.14 2.84 19.86
N VAL A 146 -25.85 2.46 19.83
CA VAL A 146 -24.99 2.58 18.64
C VAL A 146 -25.49 1.69 17.49
N ASP A 147 -25.79 0.41 17.75
CA ASP A 147 -26.38 -0.53 16.79
C ASP A 147 -27.71 -0.01 16.20
N LYS A 148 -28.59 0.51 17.05
CA LYS A 148 -29.87 1.11 16.62
C LYS A 148 -29.67 2.36 15.75
N THR A 149 -28.63 3.15 16.04
CA THR A 149 -28.25 4.34 15.25
C THR A 149 -27.64 3.92 13.91
N ILE A 150 -26.85 2.85 13.88
CA ILE A 150 -26.30 2.19 12.69
C ILE A 150 -27.42 1.65 11.79
N LYS A 151 -28.45 1.00 12.34
CA LYS A 151 -29.59 0.50 11.56
C LYS A 151 -30.41 1.64 10.91
N ASN A 152 -30.50 2.80 11.55
CA ASN A 152 -31.07 4.01 10.94
C ASN A 152 -30.18 4.60 9.82
N ARG A 153 -28.84 4.61 10.01
CA ARG A 153 -27.85 5.00 8.99
C ARG A 153 -28.00 4.14 7.72
N ASP A 154 -28.22 2.84 7.86
CA ASP A 154 -28.32 1.93 6.71
C ASP A 154 -29.61 2.10 5.93
N HIS A 155 -30.72 2.40 6.61
CA HIS A 155 -31.97 2.79 5.95
C HIS A 155 -31.80 4.07 5.11
N LEU A 156 -31.10 5.09 5.66
CA LEU A 156 -30.74 6.31 4.92
C LEU A 156 -29.82 6.03 3.71
N ILE A 157 -28.83 5.13 3.85
CA ILE A 157 -27.94 4.71 2.75
C ILE A 157 -28.70 3.93 1.66
N TRP A 158 -29.80 3.26 2.01
CA TRP A 158 -30.69 2.61 1.05
C TRP A 158 -31.56 3.66 0.32
N GLU A 159 -32.22 4.57 1.04
CA GLU A 159 -33.05 5.63 0.43
C GLU A 159 -32.25 6.58 -0.48
N TYR A 160 -31.02 6.94 -0.09
CA TYR A 160 -30.11 7.70 -0.97
C TYR A 160 -29.71 6.92 -2.23
N GLY A 161 -29.56 5.60 -2.13
CA GLY A 161 -29.31 4.74 -3.28
C GLY A 161 -30.46 4.77 -4.30
N GLU A 162 -31.70 4.63 -3.83
CA GLU A 162 -32.90 4.75 -4.65
C GLU A 162 -33.05 6.16 -5.25
N LEU A 163 -32.75 7.22 -4.47
CA LEU A 163 -32.77 8.60 -4.96
C LEU A 163 -31.76 8.84 -6.08
N ILE A 164 -30.52 8.33 -5.95
CA ILE A 164 -29.48 8.45 -6.99
C ILE A 164 -29.85 7.62 -8.23
N ALA A 165 -30.44 6.43 -8.07
CA ALA A 165 -30.95 5.63 -9.18
C ALA A 165 -32.08 6.37 -9.94
N PHE A 166 -33.01 6.98 -9.22
CA PHE A 166 -34.09 7.81 -9.78
C PHE A 166 -33.55 9.04 -10.52
N LEU A 167 -32.61 9.79 -9.93
CA LEU A 167 -31.98 10.95 -10.56
C LEU A 167 -31.18 10.56 -11.81
N THR A 168 -30.44 9.44 -11.77
CA THR A 168 -29.69 8.90 -12.92
C THR A 168 -30.61 8.57 -14.10
N ARG A 169 -31.84 8.11 -13.82
CA ARG A 169 -32.88 7.84 -14.82
C ARG A 169 -33.49 9.13 -15.37
N LEU A 170 -33.87 10.06 -14.49
CA LEU A 170 -34.45 11.36 -14.86
C LEU A 170 -33.50 12.19 -15.75
N LEU A 171 -32.19 12.18 -15.45
CA LEU A 171 -31.18 12.86 -16.26
C LEU A 171 -30.94 12.18 -17.62
N TYR A 172 -31.06 10.84 -17.68
CA TYR A 172 -30.98 10.10 -18.94
C TYR A 172 -32.17 10.42 -19.86
N GLU A 173 -33.39 10.41 -19.32
CA GLU A 173 -34.63 10.70 -20.07
C GLU A 173 -34.68 12.17 -20.56
N LYS A 174 -33.94 13.09 -19.91
CA LYS A 174 -33.77 14.49 -20.34
C LYS A 174 -32.59 14.75 -21.27
N GLY A 175 -31.74 13.75 -21.56
CA GLY A 175 -30.51 13.94 -22.35
C GLY A 175 -29.42 14.76 -21.65
N GLU A 176 -29.49 14.88 -20.32
CA GLU A 176 -28.58 15.67 -19.48
C GLU A 176 -27.30 14.86 -19.14
N PHE A 177 -26.57 14.46 -20.18
CA PHE A 177 -25.51 13.46 -20.10
C PHE A 177 -24.33 13.88 -19.22
N ASP A 178 -23.94 15.15 -19.20
CA ASP A 178 -22.81 15.64 -18.40
C ASP A 178 -23.15 15.66 -16.90
N LYS A 179 -24.38 16.06 -16.54
CA LYS A 179 -24.88 15.97 -15.15
C LYS A 179 -24.97 14.52 -14.68
N ARG A 180 -25.39 13.61 -15.57
CA ARG A 180 -25.42 12.15 -15.33
C ARG A 180 -24.02 11.53 -15.23
N ARG A 181 -23.01 12.14 -15.87
CA ARG A 181 -21.62 11.73 -15.77
C ARG A 181 -21.03 12.11 -14.41
N GLN A 182 -21.21 13.36 -14.00
CA GLN A 182 -20.77 13.84 -12.68
C GLN A 182 -21.36 12.98 -11.55
N LEU A 183 -22.68 12.75 -11.55
CA LEU A 183 -23.38 11.87 -10.60
C LEU A 183 -22.89 10.41 -10.58
N LYS A 184 -22.17 9.95 -11.62
CA LYS A 184 -21.52 8.64 -11.68
C LYS A 184 -20.08 8.66 -11.20
N GLU A 185 -19.39 9.78 -11.34
CA GLU A 185 -18.01 9.97 -10.88
C GLU A 185 -17.95 10.05 -9.34
N ASP A 186 -19.05 10.47 -8.68
CA ASP A 186 -19.25 10.42 -7.22
C ASP A 186 -19.58 9.01 -6.66
N LEU A 187 -20.04 8.07 -7.52
CA LEU A 187 -20.58 6.77 -7.10
C LEU A 187 -19.57 5.80 -6.42
N PRO A 188 -18.27 5.78 -6.75
CA PRO A 188 -17.27 4.97 -6.03
C PRO A 188 -17.18 5.34 -4.54
N LEU A 189 -17.37 6.62 -4.19
CA LEU A 189 -17.30 7.10 -2.81
C LEU A 189 -18.39 6.46 -1.93
N LEU A 190 -19.61 6.33 -2.46
CA LEU A 190 -20.72 5.61 -1.83
C LEU A 190 -20.46 4.11 -1.66
N THR A 191 -19.62 3.53 -2.52
CA THR A 191 -19.19 2.12 -2.40
C THR A 191 -18.14 1.97 -1.31
N PHE A 192 -17.19 2.89 -1.22
CA PHE A 192 -16.21 2.97 -0.13
C PHE A 192 -16.88 3.13 1.24
N VAL A 193 -17.82 4.08 1.37
CA VAL A 193 -18.59 4.29 2.61
C VAL A 193 -19.32 3.02 3.05
N ARG A 194 -19.94 2.27 2.12
CA ARG A 194 -20.59 0.98 2.45
C ARG A 194 -19.60 -0.09 2.93
N THR A 195 -18.38 -0.13 2.39
CA THR A 195 -17.34 -1.08 2.82
C THR A 195 -16.80 -0.73 4.20
N CYS A 196 -16.51 0.55 4.46
CA CYS A 196 -16.05 1.03 5.77
C CYS A 196 -17.11 0.86 6.86
N ALA A 197 -18.38 1.15 6.52
CA ALA A 197 -19.52 0.87 7.40
C ALA A 197 -19.57 -0.61 7.78
N LYS A 198 -19.67 -1.52 6.79
CA LYS A 198 -19.76 -2.96 7.05
C LYS A 198 -18.63 -3.48 7.94
N LYS A 199 -17.37 -3.08 7.69
CA LYS A 199 -16.24 -3.49 8.53
C LYS A 199 -16.42 -3.07 10.00
N LYS A 200 -16.92 -1.86 10.25
CA LYS A 200 -17.17 -1.37 11.61
C LYS A 200 -18.38 -2.07 12.25
N ASP A 201 -19.38 -2.43 11.46
CA ASP A 201 -20.54 -3.20 11.91
C ASP A 201 -20.16 -4.64 12.29
N ASP A 202 -19.29 -5.30 11.49
CA ASP A 202 -18.73 -6.62 11.78
C ASP A 202 -17.87 -6.58 13.08
N GLU A 203 -17.07 -5.51 13.29
CA GLU A 203 -16.29 -5.29 14.53
C GLU A 203 -17.17 -5.09 15.77
N ILE A 204 -18.23 -4.27 15.69
CA ILE A 204 -19.14 -4.00 16.81
C ILE A 204 -19.96 -5.25 17.17
N ALA A 205 -20.39 -6.03 16.17
CA ALA A 205 -21.11 -7.28 16.40
C ALA A 205 -20.26 -8.30 17.19
N ALA A 206 -18.95 -8.39 16.91
CA ALA A 206 -18.04 -9.25 17.66
C ALA A 206 -17.93 -8.83 19.14
N GLN A 207 -17.73 -7.54 19.42
CA GLN A 207 -17.63 -7.00 20.78
C GLN A 207 -18.92 -7.20 21.60
N ILE A 208 -20.09 -7.12 20.94
CA ILE A 208 -21.39 -7.37 21.59
C ILE A 208 -21.55 -8.85 21.98
N GLU A 209 -21.06 -9.81 21.18
CA GLU A 209 -21.13 -11.23 21.55
C GLU A 209 -20.07 -11.63 22.60
N GLU A 210 -18.91 -10.98 22.60
CA GLU A 210 -17.86 -11.14 23.62
C GLU A 210 -18.36 -10.72 25.01
N LEU A 211 -18.88 -9.50 25.16
CA LEU A 211 -19.45 -8.99 26.41
C LEU A 211 -20.67 -9.81 26.91
N LYS A 212 -21.45 -10.40 25.99
CA LYS A 212 -22.52 -11.35 26.36
C LYS A 212 -21.95 -12.66 26.91
N ALA A 213 -20.86 -13.18 26.35
CA ALA A 213 -20.24 -14.41 26.85
C ALA A 213 -19.71 -14.20 28.28
N GLU A 214 -19.06 -13.06 28.53
CA GLU A 214 -18.57 -12.67 29.86
C GLU A 214 -19.72 -12.54 30.87
N SER A 215 -20.76 -11.77 30.56
CA SER A 215 -21.90 -11.56 31.46
C SER A 215 -22.68 -12.85 31.77
N ASN A 216 -22.76 -13.80 30.83
CA ASN A 216 -23.33 -15.12 31.10
C ASN A 216 -22.44 -15.98 32.01
N SER A 217 -21.12 -15.80 31.98
CA SER A 217 -20.19 -16.55 32.84
C SER A 217 -20.32 -16.15 34.32
N GLU A 218 -20.38 -14.84 34.62
CA GLU A 218 -20.51 -14.32 35.98
C GLU A 218 -21.78 -14.80 36.68
N ASN A 219 -22.91 -14.81 35.95
CA ASN A 219 -24.20 -15.28 36.46
C ASN A 219 -24.25 -16.78 36.79
N THR A 220 -23.27 -17.59 36.36
CA THR A 220 -23.18 -19.02 36.73
C THR A 220 -22.31 -19.29 37.97
N ALA A 221 -21.60 -18.28 38.48
CA ALA A 221 -20.68 -18.44 39.62
C ALA A 221 -21.34 -18.26 41.01
N SER A 222 -22.55 -17.68 41.08
CA SER A 222 -23.16 -17.19 42.33
C SER A 222 -24.09 -18.16 43.05
N ASP A 223 -24.50 -19.28 42.43
CA ASP A 223 -25.63 -20.11 42.87
C ASP A 223 -25.23 -21.40 43.62
N ASN A 224 -24.04 -21.46 44.23
CA ASN A 224 -23.44 -22.68 44.81
C ASN A 224 -22.85 -22.50 46.23
N THR A 225 -23.60 -21.91 47.17
CA THR A 225 -23.08 -21.68 48.55
C THR A 225 -24.08 -21.85 49.71
N PHE A 226 -24.92 -22.89 49.67
CA PHE A 226 -25.65 -23.45 50.83
C PHE A 226 -25.89 -24.96 50.61
N GLY A 227 -25.59 -25.92 51.50
CA GLY A 227 -24.78 -25.88 52.72
C GLY A 227 -25.39 -26.65 53.90
N GLU A 228 -24.93 -27.88 54.20
CA GLU A 228 -24.96 -28.52 55.53
C GLU A 228 -24.07 -29.81 55.59
N PRO A 229 -23.56 -30.25 56.76
CA PRO A 229 -22.61 -31.38 56.89
C PRO A 229 -23.18 -32.64 57.59
N ASN A 230 -22.56 -33.82 57.39
CA ASN A 230 -22.65 -34.94 58.36
C ASN A 230 -21.55 -36.02 58.23
N THR A 231 -20.70 -36.09 59.26
CA THR A 231 -20.39 -37.26 60.14
C THR A 231 -20.29 -38.71 59.58
N GLU A 232 -19.13 -39.35 59.87
CA GLU A 232 -18.78 -40.76 60.27
C GLU A 232 -19.83 -41.90 60.07
N GLU A 233 -19.51 -43.18 59.74
CA GLU A 233 -18.45 -44.11 60.19
C GLU A 233 -18.08 -45.22 59.13
N PRO A 234 -17.14 -46.17 59.38
CA PRO A 234 -16.54 -47.08 58.37
C PRO A 234 -16.98 -48.59 58.46
N VAL A 235 -16.22 -49.54 57.83
CA VAL A 235 -15.73 -50.87 58.35
C VAL A 235 -15.61 -52.03 57.31
N HIS A 236 -14.43 -52.74 57.32
CA HIS A 236 -14.02 -54.09 56.80
C HIS A 236 -14.24 -54.53 55.31
N GLU A 237 -13.55 -55.54 54.72
CA GLU A 237 -12.16 -56.10 54.78
C GLU A 237 -11.98 -57.29 53.78
N ASN A 238 -10.74 -57.76 53.56
CA ASN A 238 -10.29 -59.07 52.97
C ASN A 238 -10.30 -59.24 51.43
N ALA A 239 -9.32 -59.90 50.78
CA ALA A 239 -8.03 -60.48 51.24
C ALA A 239 -7.03 -60.83 50.08
N GLN A 240 -5.75 -61.00 50.46
CA GLN A 240 -4.67 -61.85 49.85
C GLN A 240 -4.02 -61.53 48.47
N GLU A 241 -2.90 -60.77 48.49
CA GLU A 241 -1.47 -61.20 48.35
C GLU A 241 -1.03 -62.47 47.55
N PRO A 242 0.29 -62.65 47.19
CA PRO A 242 1.46 -61.73 47.13
C PRO A 242 2.50 -61.94 45.96
N VAL A 243 3.58 -61.11 45.95
CA VAL A 243 4.94 -61.24 45.29
C VAL A 243 5.08 -61.38 43.76
N ASP A 244 6.19 -60.99 43.08
CA ASP A 244 7.61 -60.85 43.51
C ASP A 244 8.40 -59.66 42.86
N HIS A 245 9.59 -59.33 43.42
CA HIS A 245 10.58 -58.33 42.95
C HIS A 245 11.98 -58.99 42.78
N PRO A 246 12.88 -58.54 41.87
CA PRO A 246 13.88 -57.45 42.10
C PRO A 246 14.09 -56.54 40.85
N ALA A 247 14.78 -55.38 40.81
CA ALA A 247 16.11 -54.91 41.26
C ALA A 247 17.31 -55.62 40.55
N SER A 248 18.41 -54.98 40.14
CA SER A 248 18.87 -53.55 40.11
C SER A 248 19.63 -53.25 38.77
N GLU A 249 20.62 -52.39 38.51
CA GLU A 249 21.59 -51.53 39.26
C GLU A 249 22.16 -50.38 38.35
N THR A 250 23.39 -49.89 38.61
CA THR A 250 24.16 -48.78 37.98
C THR A 250 25.04 -49.23 36.77
N SER A 251 25.89 -48.46 36.07
CA SER A 251 26.59 -47.13 36.19
C SER A 251 27.03 -46.61 34.79
N VAL A 252 27.15 -45.31 34.47
CA VAL A 252 28.33 -44.39 34.64
C VAL A 252 29.66 -45.05 34.18
N GLU A 253 30.48 -44.53 33.26
CA GLU A 253 31.12 -43.18 33.19
C GLU A 253 31.57 -42.73 31.76
N ASN A 254 32.24 -41.56 31.66
CA ASN A 254 32.83 -40.92 30.47
C ASN A 254 34.07 -41.68 29.89
N THR A 255 34.72 -41.31 28.78
CA THR A 255 35.58 -40.10 28.62
C THR A 255 36.04 -39.96 27.15
N ALA A 256 36.38 -38.75 26.70
CA ALA A 256 37.11 -38.51 25.44
C ALA A 256 38.64 -38.59 25.61
N THR A 257 39.42 -38.58 24.52
CA THR A 257 40.61 -37.70 24.28
C THR A 257 41.39 -38.15 23.02
N GLU A 258 42.13 -37.21 22.45
CA GLU A 258 42.93 -37.17 21.21
C GLU A 258 43.99 -38.29 21.03
N THR A 259 44.34 -38.56 19.75
CA THR A 259 45.70 -38.64 19.16
C THR A 259 45.61 -39.20 17.73
N ASN A 260 46.61 -39.18 16.84
CA ASN A 260 47.59 -38.18 16.34
C ASN A 260 48.31 -38.84 15.13
N GLU A 261 49.23 -38.15 14.44
CA GLU A 261 50.09 -38.64 13.33
C GLU A 261 49.33 -38.95 12.01
N SER A 262 49.73 -38.58 10.77
CA SER A 262 50.96 -38.15 10.08
C SER A 262 51.75 -39.26 9.35
N HIS A 263 51.64 -39.30 8.02
CA HIS A 263 52.56 -39.95 7.05
C HIS A 263 52.40 -39.23 5.68
N THR A 264 53.39 -38.47 5.18
CA THR A 264 54.60 -38.84 4.39
C THR A 264 54.42 -38.86 2.87
N THR A 265 55.29 -38.13 2.17
CA THR A 265 55.42 -38.02 0.71
C THR A 265 56.18 -39.21 0.09
N GLU A 266 55.93 -39.54 -1.19
CA GLU A 266 56.87 -40.32 -1.99
C GLU A 266 56.82 -39.94 -3.50
N THR A 267 57.79 -40.39 -4.30
CA THR A 267 58.12 -39.80 -5.62
C THR A 267 58.67 -40.80 -6.64
N ALA A 268 58.22 -40.73 -7.91
CA ALA A 268 58.80 -41.38 -9.10
C ALA A 268 58.31 -40.61 -10.37
N THR A 269 59.03 -40.30 -11.47
CA THR A 269 60.05 -40.97 -12.33
C THR A 269 59.51 -42.15 -13.18
N ALA A 270 59.76 -42.29 -14.49
CA ALA A 270 60.40 -41.44 -15.53
C ALA A 270 60.09 -42.00 -16.96
N ASP A 271 60.84 -41.55 -17.99
CA ASP A 271 60.81 -41.93 -19.44
C ASP A 271 59.56 -41.50 -20.26
N ALA A 272 59.63 -40.94 -21.48
CA ALA A 272 60.46 -41.11 -22.70
C ALA A 272 59.98 -42.27 -23.61
N SER A 273 59.97 -42.21 -24.95
CA SER A 273 60.42 -41.19 -25.94
C SER A 273 59.37 -41.08 -27.09
N GLU A 274 59.49 -40.49 -28.31
CA GLU A 274 60.61 -40.01 -29.15
C GLU A 274 60.16 -38.78 -30.03
N THR A 275 60.45 -38.73 -31.34
CA THR A 275 60.30 -37.55 -32.22
C THR A 275 59.69 -37.81 -33.61
N THR A 276 58.83 -36.92 -34.12
CA THR A 276 58.73 -36.38 -35.51
C THR A 276 57.49 -35.45 -35.58
N GLU A 277 57.32 -34.46 -36.46
CA GLU A 277 58.11 -33.92 -37.59
C GLU A 277 57.87 -32.38 -37.67
N ALA A 278 58.72 -31.61 -38.37
CA ALA A 278 58.66 -30.14 -38.36
C ALA A 278 58.22 -29.50 -39.69
N PRO A 279 57.16 -28.65 -39.69
CA PRO A 279 56.92 -27.64 -40.73
C PRO A 279 57.54 -26.28 -40.35
N LYS A 280 57.76 -25.44 -41.37
CA LYS A 280 58.56 -24.20 -41.29
C LYS A 280 57.86 -23.05 -40.56
N GLU A 281 58.67 -22.14 -40.06
CA GLU A 281 58.27 -20.79 -39.65
C GLU A 281 57.60 -20.04 -40.80
N GLU A 282 56.40 -19.51 -40.57
CA GLU A 282 55.90 -18.32 -41.27
C GLU A 282 55.47 -17.33 -40.19
N HIS A 283 56.26 -16.27 -40.02
CA HIS A 283 56.36 -15.53 -38.75
C HIS A 283 55.31 -14.40 -38.64
N ASP A 284 54.05 -14.72 -38.90
CA ASP A 284 52.93 -13.78 -38.76
C ASP A 284 52.79 -13.38 -37.28
N SER A 285 53.23 -12.16 -36.99
CA SER A 285 53.09 -11.56 -35.66
C SER A 285 51.60 -11.36 -35.37
N PRO A 286 51.03 -11.97 -34.32
CA PRO A 286 49.69 -11.62 -33.90
C PRO A 286 49.71 -10.18 -33.41
N ALA A 287 49.28 -9.26 -34.28
CA ALA A 287 48.87 -7.91 -33.91
C ALA A 287 47.55 -8.00 -33.12
N SER A 288 47.63 -8.63 -31.94
CA SER A 288 46.58 -8.63 -30.93
C SER A 288 46.37 -7.17 -30.52
N ALA A 289 45.33 -6.57 -31.11
CA ALA A 289 45.18 -5.13 -31.11
C ALA A 289 45.03 -4.61 -29.67
N ALA A 290 45.71 -3.50 -29.38
CA ALA A 290 45.67 -2.89 -28.06
C ALA A 290 44.27 -2.34 -27.76
N PHE A 291 43.44 -3.17 -27.11
CA PHE A 291 42.14 -2.78 -26.56
C PHE A 291 42.36 -1.94 -25.30
N THR A 292 42.92 -0.75 -25.50
CA THR A 292 43.27 0.22 -24.46
C THR A 292 42.83 1.64 -24.82
N GLU A 293 41.74 1.79 -25.57
CA GLU A 293 40.77 2.78 -25.11
C GLU A 293 40.22 2.26 -23.78
N SER A 294 40.22 3.08 -22.74
CA SER A 294 39.63 2.68 -21.47
C SER A 294 38.11 2.57 -21.64
N GLU A 295 37.59 1.35 -21.78
CA GLU A 295 36.16 1.09 -21.87
C GLU A 295 35.46 1.79 -20.70
N GLY A 296 34.77 2.88 -21.02
CA GLY A 296 34.34 3.83 -19.99
C GLY A 296 33.31 3.20 -19.06
N ASN A 297 33.24 3.69 -17.83
CA ASN A 297 32.21 3.22 -16.89
C ASN A 297 30.81 3.51 -17.46
N ARG A 298 30.10 2.47 -17.92
CA ARG A 298 28.69 2.52 -18.36
C ARG A 298 27.78 1.93 -17.28
N ALA A 299 26.57 2.47 -17.19
CA ALA A 299 25.48 1.87 -16.44
C ALA A 299 24.13 2.03 -17.15
N ASP A 300 23.34 0.97 -17.09
CA ASP A 300 21.93 0.93 -17.47
C ASP A 300 21.10 0.69 -16.22
N VAL A 301 20.19 1.62 -15.91
CA VAL A 301 19.37 1.58 -14.69
C VAL A 301 17.91 1.66 -15.07
N LEU A 302 17.22 0.52 -15.01
CA LEU A 302 15.78 0.41 -15.24
C LEU A 302 15.03 0.62 -13.92
N PHE A 303 14.23 1.69 -13.85
CA PHE A 303 13.24 1.86 -12.79
C PHE A 303 11.97 1.10 -13.16
N VAL A 304 11.62 0.11 -12.35
CA VAL A 304 10.37 -0.64 -12.42
C VAL A 304 9.46 -0.08 -11.34
N LEU A 305 8.42 0.65 -11.76
CA LEU A 305 7.54 1.36 -10.84
C LEU A 305 6.16 0.74 -10.89
N ASP A 306 5.70 0.24 -9.77
CA ASP A 306 4.30 -0.02 -9.57
C ASP A 306 3.50 1.29 -9.79
N ALA A 307 2.45 1.21 -10.61
CA ALA A 307 1.55 2.31 -10.94
C ALA A 307 0.16 2.12 -10.34
N SER A 308 0.06 1.45 -9.18
CA SER A 308 -1.09 1.51 -8.28
C SER A 308 -1.44 2.94 -7.88
N GLY A 309 -2.63 3.14 -7.30
CA GLY A 309 -3.08 4.47 -6.85
C GLY A 309 -2.28 5.02 -5.65
N SER A 310 -1.84 4.13 -4.76
CA SER A 310 -1.13 4.43 -3.51
C SER A 310 0.37 4.65 -3.71
N MET A 311 0.96 4.15 -4.81
CA MET A 311 2.35 4.46 -5.21
C MET A 311 2.63 5.93 -5.53
N ARG A 312 1.61 6.78 -5.64
CA ARG A 312 1.75 8.18 -6.10
C ARG A 312 2.86 8.99 -5.36
N PRO A 313 3.01 8.95 -4.02
CA PRO A 313 4.07 9.68 -3.33
C PRO A 313 5.48 9.21 -3.73
N CYS A 314 5.65 7.93 -4.10
CA CYS A 314 6.91 7.41 -4.62
C CYS A 314 7.27 8.08 -5.96
N PHE A 315 6.31 8.30 -6.86
CA PHE A 315 6.54 9.08 -8.09
C PHE A 315 6.92 10.54 -7.79
N ASP A 316 6.23 11.19 -6.85
CA ASP A 316 6.49 12.59 -6.48
C ASP A 316 7.88 12.78 -5.84
N GLN A 317 8.31 11.88 -4.95
CA GLN A 317 9.67 11.90 -4.43
C GLN A 317 10.72 11.51 -5.49
N LEU A 318 10.46 10.52 -6.36
CA LEU A 318 11.39 10.13 -7.41
C LEU A 318 11.65 11.28 -8.39
N ARG A 319 10.60 12.00 -8.82
CA ARG A 319 10.72 13.26 -9.58
C ARG A 319 11.63 14.27 -8.88
N THR A 320 11.39 14.48 -7.58
CA THR A 320 12.10 15.48 -6.75
C THR A 320 13.55 15.09 -6.45
N HIS A 321 13.90 13.80 -6.49
CA HIS A 321 15.18 13.31 -5.94
C HIS A 321 16.06 12.48 -6.89
N ILE A 322 15.62 12.14 -8.10
CA ILE A 322 16.45 11.44 -9.11
C ILE A 322 17.80 12.15 -9.39
N LYS A 323 17.90 13.47 -9.19
CA LYS A 323 19.18 14.20 -9.32
C LYS A 323 20.23 13.76 -8.28
N ARG A 324 19.83 13.21 -7.13
CA ARG A 324 20.73 12.58 -6.13
C ARG A 324 21.17 11.17 -6.52
N PHE A 325 20.38 10.46 -7.33
CA PHE A 325 20.74 9.14 -7.86
C PHE A 325 21.92 9.21 -8.83
N VAL A 326 21.94 10.21 -9.71
CA VAL A 326 22.92 10.30 -10.80
C VAL A 326 24.25 10.94 -10.41
N GLU A 327 24.29 11.76 -9.36
CA GLU A 327 25.51 12.50 -8.96
C GLU A 327 26.69 11.59 -8.55
N PRO A 328 26.49 10.44 -7.86
CA PRO A 328 27.54 9.46 -7.63
C PRO A 328 28.15 8.85 -8.91
N PHE A 329 27.40 8.75 -10.00
CA PHE A 329 27.91 8.25 -11.28
C PHE A 329 28.81 9.29 -11.97
N LYS A 330 28.41 10.57 -11.94
CA LYS A 330 29.29 11.68 -12.40
C LYS A 330 30.59 11.71 -11.61
N THR A 331 30.48 11.61 -10.28
CA THR A 331 31.63 11.61 -9.35
C THR A 331 32.57 10.42 -9.59
N ALA A 332 32.03 9.26 -9.99
CA ALA A 332 32.78 8.06 -10.34
C ALA A 332 33.28 8.03 -11.81
N GLY A 333 33.10 9.11 -12.57
CA GLY A 333 33.61 9.21 -13.95
C GLY A 333 32.88 8.29 -14.95
N PHE A 334 31.57 8.11 -14.80
CA PHE A 334 30.78 7.36 -15.79
C PHE A 334 30.68 8.11 -17.11
N THR A 335 31.02 7.42 -18.20
CA THR A 335 30.93 7.96 -19.58
C THR A 335 29.52 7.81 -20.16
N SER A 336 28.74 6.85 -19.66
CA SER A 336 27.33 6.67 -20.00
C SER A 336 26.53 6.25 -18.77
N LEU A 337 25.37 6.89 -18.59
CA LEU A 337 24.32 6.44 -17.68
C LEU A 337 22.99 6.53 -18.42
N ARG A 338 22.44 5.37 -18.81
CA ARG A 338 21.13 5.28 -19.45
C ARG A 338 20.10 4.91 -18.39
N LEU A 339 19.08 5.75 -18.23
CA LEU A 339 17.91 5.46 -17.39
C LEU A 339 16.86 4.76 -18.25
N GLY A 340 16.24 3.70 -17.73
CA GLY A 340 15.09 3.03 -18.31
C GLY A 340 13.88 3.18 -17.39
N LEU A 341 12.67 3.01 -17.94
CA LEU A 341 11.44 3.09 -17.17
C LEU A 341 10.45 2.02 -17.63
N LEU A 342 9.91 1.26 -16.67
CA LEU A 342 8.75 0.39 -16.81
C LEU A 342 7.80 0.70 -15.65
N ALA A 343 6.81 1.56 -15.87
CA ALA A 343 5.71 1.71 -14.93
C ALA A 343 4.62 0.68 -15.26
N TYR A 344 4.23 -0.18 -14.33
CA TYR A 344 3.33 -1.31 -14.58
C TYR A 344 2.04 -1.23 -13.77
N SER A 345 0.97 -1.81 -14.33
CA SER A 345 -0.30 -2.03 -13.63
C SER A 345 -1.08 -3.11 -14.37
N ALA A 346 -1.84 -3.90 -13.63
CA ALA A 346 -2.78 -4.88 -14.14
C ALA A 346 -4.22 -4.42 -13.83
N ASN A 347 -5.18 -4.83 -14.65
CA ASN A 347 -6.60 -4.49 -14.45
C ASN A 347 -7.45 -5.69 -14.88
N LYS A 348 -8.43 -6.10 -14.07
CA LYS A 348 -9.39 -7.14 -14.48
C LYS A 348 -10.48 -6.56 -15.39
N ASP A 349 -10.42 -6.90 -16.68
CA ASP A 349 -11.47 -6.62 -17.66
C ASP A 349 -12.72 -7.43 -17.30
N ARG A 350 -13.72 -6.73 -16.73
CA ARG A 350 -14.99 -7.30 -16.29
C ARG A 350 -15.88 -7.79 -17.44
N THR A 351 -15.61 -7.39 -18.68
CA THR A 351 -16.39 -7.78 -19.87
C THR A 351 -15.97 -9.16 -20.37
N HIS A 352 -14.66 -9.41 -20.41
CA HIS A 352 -14.09 -10.65 -20.95
C HIS A 352 -13.47 -11.57 -19.86
N ASN A 353 -13.56 -11.19 -18.58
CA ASN A 353 -13.01 -11.89 -17.42
C ASN A 353 -11.51 -12.24 -17.56
N ARG A 354 -10.74 -11.32 -18.15
CA ARG A 354 -9.30 -11.44 -18.38
C ARG A 354 -8.51 -10.36 -17.64
N ILE A 355 -7.22 -10.58 -17.46
CA ILE A 355 -6.30 -9.54 -16.99
C ILE A 355 -5.82 -8.75 -18.21
N VAL A 356 -5.80 -7.43 -18.10
CA VAL A 356 -5.24 -6.49 -19.07
C VAL A 356 -4.06 -5.77 -18.42
N TYR A 357 -2.90 -5.83 -19.06
CA TYR A 357 -1.64 -5.32 -18.50
C TYR A 357 -1.25 -4.00 -19.17
N ARG A 358 -0.90 -3.00 -18.36
CA ARG A 358 -0.71 -1.61 -18.79
C ARG A 358 0.70 -1.12 -18.49
N ASN A 359 1.63 -1.62 -19.29
CA ASN A 359 3.05 -1.26 -19.22
C ASN A 359 3.34 0.10 -19.89
N MET A 360 3.83 1.05 -19.12
CA MET A 360 4.24 2.39 -19.55
C MET A 360 5.78 2.52 -19.57
N PHE A 361 6.33 2.57 -20.78
CA PHE A 361 7.76 2.71 -21.03
C PHE A 361 8.18 4.18 -21.18
N LEU A 362 9.47 4.46 -21.36
CA LEU A 362 9.96 5.80 -21.75
C LEU A 362 9.33 6.33 -23.05
N CYS A 363 8.91 5.46 -23.98
CA CYS A 363 8.14 5.86 -25.15
C CYS A 363 6.65 6.01 -24.84
N PRO A 364 5.98 7.11 -25.27
CA PRO A 364 4.54 7.31 -25.08
C PRO A 364 3.63 6.35 -25.85
N ASN A 365 4.10 5.69 -26.92
CA ASN A 365 3.24 4.86 -27.78
C ASN A 365 2.94 3.47 -27.17
N ARG A 366 1.93 3.39 -26.31
CA ARG A 366 1.61 2.19 -25.51
C ARG A 366 1.46 0.91 -26.35
N ALA A 367 0.62 0.92 -27.38
CA ALA A 367 0.22 -0.29 -28.11
C ALA A 367 1.40 -1.05 -28.74
N SER A 368 2.36 -0.34 -29.34
CA SER A 368 3.51 -0.99 -30.00
C SER A 368 4.66 -1.34 -29.05
N ASN A 369 4.64 -0.92 -27.79
CA ASN A 369 5.81 -1.05 -26.90
C ASN A 369 6.16 -2.52 -26.63
N MET A 370 5.20 -3.40 -26.36
CA MET A 370 5.48 -4.83 -26.12
C MET A 370 5.99 -5.53 -27.39
N ALA A 371 5.36 -5.27 -28.55
CA ALA A 371 5.84 -5.76 -29.84
C ALA A 371 7.25 -5.25 -30.20
N THR A 372 7.60 -4.02 -29.77
CA THR A 372 8.95 -3.47 -29.93
C THR A 372 9.96 -4.16 -29.00
N LEU A 373 9.59 -4.43 -27.74
CA LEU A 373 10.44 -5.11 -26.75
C LEU A 373 10.84 -6.53 -27.20
N TYR A 374 9.91 -7.26 -27.82
CA TYR A 374 10.12 -8.64 -28.25
C TYR A 374 10.56 -8.77 -29.72
N GLY A 375 10.28 -7.79 -30.57
CA GLY A 375 10.69 -7.76 -31.98
C GLY A 375 12.08 -7.14 -32.23
N ASP A 376 12.14 -5.82 -32.40
CA ASP A 376 13.36 -5.11 -32.81
C ASP A 376 14.15 -4.55 -31.62
N HIS A 377 15.23 -5.24 -31.26
CA HIS A 377 16.13 -4.87 -30.18
C HIS A 377 16.85 -3.52 -30.39
N GLU A 378 17.17 -3.12 -31.63
CA GLU A 378 17.86 -1.86 -31.90
C GLU A 378 16.90 -0.67 -31.69
N THR A 379 15.67 -0.80 -32.19
CA THR A 379 14.60 0.17 -31.95
C THR A 379 14.20 0.22 -30.47
N ALA A 380 14.09 -0.94 -29.80
CA ALA A 380 13.83 -1.03 -28.37
C ALA A 380 14.90 -0.28 -27.55
N SER A 381 16.20 -0.47 -27.83
CA SER A 381 17.28 0.19 -27.07
C SER A 381 17.22 1.72 -27.19
N LYS A 382 16.80 2.25 -28.34
CA LYS A 382 16.59 3.69 -28.57
C LYS A 382 15.31 4.24 -27.92
N MET A 383 14.29 3.39 -27.70
CA MET A 383 12.97 3.80 -27.21
C MET A 383 12.79 3.64 -25.69
N PHE A 384 13.41 2.63 -25.07
CA PHE A 384 13.17 2.28 -23.67
C PHE A 384 14.24 2.75 -22.69
N PHE A 385 15.39 3.18 -23.21
CA PHE A 385 16.44 3.86 -22.45
C PHE A 385 16.57 5.35 -22.85
N THR A 386 17.14 6.15 -21.95
CA THR A 386 17.53 7.53 -22.23
C THR A 386 18.83 7.55 -23.05
N ASN A 387 18.81 8.26 -24.18
CA ASN A 387 19.84 8.22 -25.21
C ASN A 387 20.35 9.63 -25.57
N THR A 388 20.35 10.57 -24.62
CA THR A 388 20.95 11.90 -24.82
C THR A 388 22.44 11.87 -24.47
N SER A 389 23.21 12.82 -24.99
CA SER A 389 24.65 12.95 -24.77
C SER A 389 25.04 13.54 -23.40
N SER A 390 24.11 13.63 -22.44
CA SER A 390 24.34 14.18 -21.11
C SER A 390 23.51 13.47 -20.06
N ILE A 391 24.03 13.38 -18.84
CA ILE A 391 23.32 12.76 -17.71
C ILE A 391 22.12 13.62 -17.30
N GLU A 392 22.25 14.94 -17.41
CA GLU A 392 21.19 15.93 -17.21
C GLU A 392 20.01 15.73 -18.17
N GLY A 393 20.28 15.65 -19.49
CA GLY A 393 19.25 15.41 -20.50
C GLY A 393 18.57 14.04 -20.37
N ASN A 394 19.29 13.04 -19.85
CA ASN A 394 18.72 11.74 -19.50
C ASN A 394 17.78 11.85 -18.29
N VAL A 395 18.18 12.55 -17.23
CA VAL A 395 17.31 12.84 -16.08
C VAL A 395 16.06 13.63 -16.49
N ASP A 396 16.20 14.69 -17.27
CA ASP A 396 15.05 15.53 -17.63
C ASP A 396 14.07 14.79 -18.59
N LYS A 397 14.58 13.90 -19.49
CA LYS A 397 13.75 12.96 -20.28
C LYS A 397 13.00 11.97 -19.38
N PHE A 398 13.62 11.50 -18.30
CA PHE A 398 13.04 10.56 -17.34
C PHE A 398 11.99 11.23 -16.44
N VAL A 399 12.29 12.38 -15.82
CA VAL A 399 11.36 13.14 -14.95
C VAL A 399 10.09 13.50 -15.70
N ARG A 400 10.22 14.09 -16.90
CA ARG A 400 9.06 14.41 -17.75
C ARG A 400 8.17 13.20 -17.99
N ARG A 401 8.75 12.00 -18.11
CA ARG A 401 7.95 10.79 -18.34
C ARG A 401 7.20 10.33 -17.10
N LEU A 402 7.74 10.56 -15.89
CA LEU A 402 7.01 10.34 -14.65
C LEU A 402 5.77 11.23 -14.56
N ASP A 403 5.83 12.49 -15.05
CA ASP A 403 4.67 13.40 -15.12
C ASP A 403 3.55 12.90 -16.05
N GLU A 404 3.88 12.06 -17.05
CA GLU A 404 2.94 11.51 -18.02
C GLU A 404 2.27 10.20 -17.54
N ILE A 405 2.71 9.62 -16.42
CA ILE A 405 2.17 8.35 -15.87
C ILE A 405 0.90 8.60 -15.03
N LYS A 406 -0.08 7.70 -15.19
CA LYS A 406 -1.34 7.72 -14.45
C LYS A 406 -1.42 6.48 -13.56
N CYS A 407 -1.29 6.69 -12.25
CA CYS A 407 -1.49 5.72 -11.19
C CYS A 407 -2.92 5.15 -11.21
N LEU A 408 -3.11 3.95 -11.74
CA LEU A 408 -4.41 3.30 -12.02
C LEU A 408 -4.28 1.77 -12.18
N GLY A 409 -4.57 0.98 -11.13
CA GLY A 409 -4.73 -0.46 -11.29
C GLY A 409 -4.62 -1.28 -10.01
N ASP A 410 -4.40 -2.56 -10.26
CA ASP A 410 -4.04 -3.70 -9.42
C ASP A 410 -2.64 -4.15 -9.90
N GLU A 411 -1.96 -5.08 -9.24
CA GLU A 411 -0.52 -5.33 -9.41
C GLU A 411 -0.23 -6.71 -10.04
N ASP A 412 0.92 -6.87 -10.72
CA ASP A 412 1.49 -8.20 -11.05
C ASP A 412 3.03 -8.12 -11.09
N THR A 413 3.62 -7.98 -9.92
CA THR A 413 5.05 -7.71 -9.73
C THR A 413 5.98 -8.75 -10.39
N PRO A 414 5.72 -10.08 -10.32
CA PRO A 414 6.47 -11.07 -11.09
C PRO A 414 6.47 -10.85 -12.60
N PHE A 415 5.30 -10.55 -13.19
CA PHE A 415 5.18 -10.27 -14.62
C PHE A 415 5.95 -8.99 -15.03
N ALA A 416 5.93 -7.96 -14.18
CA ALA A 416 6.72 -6.75 -14.38
C ALA A 416 8.24 -7.03 -14.32
N MET A 417 8.69 -7.88 -13.40
CA MET A 417 10.09 -8.32 -13.31
C MET A 417 10.55 -9.10 -14.54
N ASP A 418 9.72 -10.00 -15.08
CA ASP A 418 10.03 -10.74 -16.30
C ASP A 418 10.19 -9.81 -17.51
N CYS A 419 9.28 -8.86 -17.68
CA CYS A 419 9.36 -7.81 -18.70
C CYS A 419 10.61 -6.92 -18.50
N ALA A 420 10.93 -6.55 -17.27
CA ALA A 420 12.10 -5.74 -16.94
C ALA A 420 13.41 -6.46 -17.28
N ALA A 421 13.50 -7.76 -16.99
CA ALA A 421 14.62 -8.61 -17.37
C ALA A 421 14.76 -8.81 -18.89
N ASP A 422 13.76 -8.40 -19.68
CA ASP A 422 13.80 -8.41 -21.16
C ASP A 422 14.18 -7.08 -21.80
N PHE A 423 14.49 -6.05 -21.01
CA PHE A 423 14.93 -4.77 -21.56
C PHE A 423 16.24 -4.88 -22.38
N PRO A 424 16.41 -4.01 -23.39
CA PRO A 424 17.56 -4.00 -24.30
C PRO A 424 18.79 -3.32 -23.68
N PHE A 425 19.27 -3.94 -22.59
CA PHE A 425 20.49 -3.55 -21.87
C PHE A 425 21.73 -3.63 -22.78
N GLU A 426 22.71 -2.76 -22.55
CA GLU A 426 24.02 -2.84 -23.21
C GLU A 426 24.85 -4.04 -22.66
N PRO A 427 25.86 -4.54 -23.41
CA PRO A 427 26.57 -5.79 -23.10
C PRO A 427 27.20 -5.85 -21.69
N ILE A 428 27.10 -7.00 -21.01
CA ILE A 428 27.55 -7.17 -19.60
C ILE A 428 29.03 -6.86 -19.36
N ASN A 429 29.88 -7.05 -20.37
CA ASN A 429 31.32 -6.85 -20.26
C ASN A 429 31.71 -5.36 -20.16
N THR A 430 30.85 -4.45 -20.64
CA THR A 430 31.07 -3.00 -20.63
C THR A 430 30.10 -2.23 -19.73
N THR A 431 28.95 -2.83 -19.37
CA THR A 431 27.82 -2.09 -18.77
C THR A 431 27.29 -2.74 -17.49
N ARG A 432 27.20 -1.93 -16.43
CA ARG A 432 26.51 -2.31 -15.19
C ARG A 432 25.01 -2.28 -15.41
N ARG A 433 24.34 -3.43 -15.27
CA ARG A 433 22.89 -3.54 -15.45
C ARG A 433 22.18 -3.56 -14.11
N VAL A 434 21.16 -2.73 -13.97
CA VAL A 434 20.40 -2.60 -12.72
C VAL A 434 18.91 -2.53 -13.00
N ILE A 435 18.13 -3.28 -12.22
CA ILE A 435 16.70 -3.06 -12.02
C ILE A 435 16.52 -2.49 -10.60
N ILE A 436 15.75 -1.41 -10.48
CA ILE A 436 15.32 -0.85 -9.19
C ILE A 436 13.79 -0.91 -9.19
N LEU A 437 13.21 -1.75 -8.35
CA LEU A 437 11.76 -1.99 -8.28
C LEU A 437 11.19 -1.33 -7.02
N PHE A 438 10.08 -0.59 -7.18
CA PHE A 438 9.30 -0.02 -6.07
C PHE A 438 7.82 -0.45 -6.20
N THR A 439 7.23 -1.01 -5.14
CA THR A 439 5.80 -1.43 -5.03
C THR A 439 5.34 -1.41 -3.58
N ASP A 440 4.09 -1.06 -3.29
CA ASP A 440 3.49 -1.20 -1.94
C ASP A 440 2.70 -2.50 -1.72
N GLU A 441 2.69 -3.41 -2.70
CA GLU A 441 2.06 -4.72 -2.57
C GLU A 441 3.06 -5.89 -2.52
N ARG A 442 2.68 -7.00 -1.87
CA ARG A 442 3.51 -8.20 -1.79
C ARG A 442 3.60 -8.88 -3.16
N ILE A 443 4.73 -9.53 -3.43
CA ILE A 443 4.95 -10.25 -4.70
C ILE A 443 3.91 -11.38 -4.90
N ASP A 444 3.45 -11.98 -3.81
CA ASP A 444 2.45 -13.06 -3.77
C ASP A 444 0.99 -12.60 -3.94
N ASP A 445 0.75 -11.29 -3.97
CA ASP A 445 -0.58 -10.69 -4.04
C ASP A 445 -0.99 -10.36 -5.51
N GLY A 446 -1.44 -9.14 -5.77
CA GLY A 446 -1.90 -8.60 -7.05
C GLY A 446 -3.10 -9.31 -7.67
N VAL A 447 -3.18 -9.23 -9.00
CA VAL A 447 -4.06 -10.07 -9.83
C VAL A 447 -3.60 -11.54 -9.81
N SER A 448 -2.35 -11.80 -9.42
CA SER A 448 -1.77 -13.14 -9.30
C SER A 448 -2.31 -13.94 -8.10
N LYS A 449 -3.08 -13.31 -7.18
CA LYS A 449 -3.99 -13.98 -6.22
C LYS A 449 -4.99 -14.97 -6.86
N MET A 450 -5.18 -14.93 -8.19
CA MET A 450 -6.06 -15.85 -8.92
C MET A 450 -5.39 -17.17 -9.37
N LYS A 451 -4.07 -17.33 -9.18
CA LYS A 451 -3.32 -18.57 -9.47
C LYS A 451 -3.09 -19.39 -8.19
N SER A 452 -2.65 -20.64 -8.31
CA SER A 452 -2.21 -21.38 -7.11
C SER A 452 -0.82 -20.91 -6.68
N VAL A 453 -0.63 -20.80 -5.36
CA VAL A 453 0.59 -20.24 -4.74
C VAL A 453 1.88 -20.93 -5.24
N GLY A 454 1.85 -22.25 -5.47
CA GLY A 454 3.01 -23.00 -5.96
C GLY A 454 3.39 -22.73 -7.43
N GLU A 455 2.42 -22.38 -8.29
CA GLU A 455 2.71 -22.03 -9.70
C GLU A 455 3.47 -20.70 -9.77
N ASN A 456 3.11 -19.74 -8.90
CA ASN A 456 3.74 -18.42 -8.83
C ASN A 456 5.24 -18.53 -8.49
N TYR A 457 5.64 -19.27 -7.45
CA TYR A 457 7.07 -19.45 -7.10
C TYR A 457 7.86 -20.10 -8.23
N SER A 458 7.35 -21.19 -8.84
CA SER A 458 8.04 -21.87 -9.94
C SER A 458 8.23 -20.99 -11.20
N THR A 459 7.50 -19.88 -11.27
CA THR A 459 7.67 -18.85 -12.30
C THR A 459 8.64 -17.76 -11.84
N LEU A 460 8.57 -17.34 -10.57
CA LEU A 460 9.52 -16.41 -9.95
C LEU A 460 10.95 -16.92 -10.01
N ASP A 461 11.19 -18.20 -9.69
CA ASP A 461 12.50 -18.84 -9.77
C ASP A 461 13.13 -18.65 -11.15
N LYS A 462 12.38 -18.89 -12.24
CA LYS A 462 12.86 -18.71 -13.62
C LYS A 462 13.21 -17.26 -13.94
N ILE A 463 12.42 -16.31 -13.43
CA ILE A 463 12.64 -14.87 -13.61
C ILE A 463 13.92 -14.44 -12.89
N MET A 464 14.16 -14.97 -11.70
CA MET A 464 15.37 -14.71 -10.92
C MET A 464 16.60 -15.39 -11.52
N ASP A 465 16.44 -16.59 -12.06
CA ASP A 465 17.47 -17.29 -12.84
C ASP A 465 17.86 -16.49 -14.10
N LYS A 466 16.88 -15.90 -14.79
CA LYS A 466 17.06 -14.99 -15.94
C LYS A 466 17.76 -13.68 -15.56
N ILE A 467 17.37 -13.04 -14.46
CA ILE A 467 18.00 -11.82 -13.91
C ILE A 467 19.47 -12.08 -13.54
N SER A 468 19.72 -13.18 -12.83
CA SER A 468 21.04 -13.65 -12.41
C SER A 468 21.96 -13.91 -13.61
N LYS A 469 21.49 -14.69 -14.59
CA LYS A 469 22.24 -15.01 -15.83
C LYS A 469 22.56 -13.76 -16.65
N LYS A 470 21.63 -12.80 -16.79
CA LYS A 470 21.90 -11.51 -17.46
C LYS A 470 22.80 -10.56 -16.65
N HIS A 471 23.33 -10.99 -15.50
CA HIS A 471 24.15 -10.24 -14.56
C HIS A 471 23.52 -8.92 -14.08
N ILE A 472 22.19 -8.88 -14.01
CA ILE A 472 21.43 -7.71 -13.56
C ILE A 472 21.44 -7.69 -12.02
N SER A 473 21.80 -6.55 -11.42
CA SER A 473 21.56 -6.31 -9.99
C SER A 473 20.11 -5.86 -9.78
N LEU A 474 19.38 -6.53 -8.89
CA LEU A 474 18.01 -6.20 -8.53
C LEU A 474 17.98 -5.52 -7.17
N TYR A 475 17.50 -4.27 -7.10
CA TYR A 475 17.20 -3.60 -5.84
C TYR A 475 15.68 -3.54 -5.68
N PHE A 476 15.13 -4.33 -4.75
CA PHE A 476 13.69 -4.47 -4.54
C PHE A 476 13.25 -3.70 -3.29
N TYR A 477 12.33 -2.77 -3.46
CA TYR A 477 11.70 -1.99 -2.39
C TYR A 477 10.20 -2.30 -2.36
N GLY A 478 9.77 -3.15 -1.43
CA GLY A 478 8.37 -3.48 -1.23
C GLY A 478 8.12 -4.27 0.06
N PRO A 479 6.87 -4.68 0.32
CA PRO A 479 6.48 -5.49 1.48
C PRO A 479 7.15 -6.87 1.55
N SER A 480 7.31 -7.40 2.77
CA SER A 480 7.74 -8.79 2.99
C SER A 480 6.64 -9.80 2.65
N SER A 481 7.05 -10.88 2.00
CA SER A 481 6.21 -12.06 1.73
C SER A 481 7.10 -13.30 1.52
N PRO A 482 6.57 -14.52 1.49
CA PRO A 482 7.40 -15.70 1.25
C PRO A 482 8.14 -15.65 -0.11
N ALA A 483 7.59 -14.98 -1.12
CA ALA A 483 8.34 -14.68 -2.35
C ALA A 483 9.56 -13.75 -2.14
N THR A 484 9.58 -12.86 -1.14
CA THR A 484 10.80 -12.06 -0.85
C THR A 484 11.91 -12.92 -0.24
N GLU A 485 11.58 -13.97 0.50
CA GLU A 485 12.56 -14.95 0.98
C GLU A 485 13.24 -15.64 -0.21
N VAL A 486 12.46 -16.06 -1.22
CA VAL A 486 12.98 -16.59 -2.49
C VAL A 486 13.84 -15.57 -3.23
N LEU A 487 13.50 -14.27 -3.21
CA LEU A 487 14.35 -13.23 -3.82
C LEU A 487 15.71 -13.09 -3.12
N GLU A 488 15.77 -13.15 -1.80
CA GLU A 488 16.99 -12.89 -1.02
C GLU A 488 18.09 -13.95 -1.25
N ASP A 489 17.73 -15.19 -1.58
CA ASP A 489 18.69 -16.26 -1.90
C ASP A 489 19.44 -16.04 -3.23
N TYR A 490 18.95 -15.17 -4.14
CA TYR A 490 19.59 -14.96 -5.44
C TYR A 490 20.76 -13.95 -5.37
N PRO A 491 21.90 -14.25 -6.03
CA PRO A 491 23.04 -13.36 -6.04
C PRO A 491 22.72 -12.03 -6.74
N ARG A 492 23.26 -10.93 -6.21
CA ARG A 492 23.06 -9.55 -6.71
C ARG A 492 21.66 -8.98 -6.47
N VAL A 493 20.81 -9.65 -5.69
CA VAL A 493 19.60 -9.05 -5.12
C VAL A 493 19.95 -8.22 -3.89
N VAL A 494 19.25 -7.11 -3.71
CA VAL A 494 19.22 -6.29 -2.51
C VAL A 494 17.76 -5.99 -2.20
N TYR A 495 17.18 -6.74 -1.27
CA TYR A 495 15.84 -6.52 -0.77
C TYR A 495 15.82 -5.46 0.34
N GLN A 496 14.76 -4.66 0.38
CA GLN A 496 14.46 -3.75 1.49
C GLN A 496 12.95 -3.74 1.74
N ASN A 497 12.54 -4.31 2.87
CA ASN A 497 11.18 -4.22 3.38
C ASN A 497 10.79 -2.75 3.58
N VAL A 498 9.72 -2.28 2.91
CA VAL A 498 9.18 -0.91 3.09
C VAL A 498 8.16 -0.82 4.24
N ILE A 499 7.47 -1.92 4.56
CA ILE A 499 6.52 -1.98 5.69
C ILE A 499 7.26 -1.88 7.03
N ALA A 500 8.53 -2.30 7.12
CA ALA A 500 9.37 -2.08 8.30
C ALA A 500 9.62 -0.59 8.64
N TYR A 501 9.18 0.35 7.79
CA TYR A 501 9.13 1.79 8.08
C TYR A 501 7.71 2.28 8.48
N GLN A 502 6.64 1.52 8.17
CA GLN A 502 5.27 1.79 8.62
C GLN A 502 5.11 1.64 10.13
N ASP A 503 5.81 0.68 10.77
CA ASP A 503 5.73 0.41 12.23
C ASP A 503 6.16 1.59 13.14
N ARG A 504 6.43 2.76 12.55
CA ARG A 504 6.81 4.02 13.21
C ARG A 504 5.93 5.22 12.80
N HIS A 505 4.96 5.02 11.90
CA HIS A 505 4.15 6.08 11.26
C HIS A 505 2.72 5.58 11.00
N SER A 506 1.88 6.35 10.30
CA SER A 506 0.57 5.85 9.86
C SER A 506 0.73 4.79 8.75
N PRO A 507 -0.04 3.67 8.76
CA PRO A 507 -0.01 2.67 7.69
C PRO A 507 -0.47 3.22 6.32
N THR A 508 -1.02 4.44 6.27
CA THR A 508 -1.36 5.15 5.02
C THR A 508 -0.18 5.91 4.39
N GLU A 509 0.95 6.04 5.07
CA GLU A 509 2.04 6.99 4.74
C GLU A 509 3.40 6.31 4.46
N THR A 510 3.36 5.05 3.99
CA THR A 510 4.54 4.20 3.72
C THR A 510 5.60 4.92 2.88
N TRP A 511 5.19 5.53 1.77
CA TRP A 511 6.10 6.18 0.85
C TRP A 511 6.44 7.61 1.26
N ASP A 512 5.50 8.35 1.85
CA ASP A 512 5.73 9.70 2.37
C ASP A 512 6.77 9.74 3.49
N SER A 513 6.73 8.75 4.39
CA SER A 513 7.72 8.60 5.47
C SER A 513 9.08 8.07 4.99
N LEU A 514 9.12 7.29 3.91
CA LEU A 514 10.38 6.80 3.34
C LEU A 514 11.13 7.94 2.63
N ASN A 515 12.33 8.25 3.11
CA ASN A 515 13.20 9.25 2.48
C ASN A 515 13.85 8.69 1.21
N ILE A 516 13.09 8.60 0.11
CA ILE A 516 13.55 8.10 -1.20
C ILE A 516 14.78 8.87 -1.67
N GLY A 517 14.91 10.15 -1.31
CA GLY A 517 16.09 10.95 -1.62
C GLY A 517 17.40 10.48 -0.99
N ARG A 518 17.36 9.79 0.16
CA ARG A 518 18.53 9.09 0.75
C ARG A 518 18.73 7.70 0.15
N VAL A 519 17.63 6.99 -0.12
CA VAL A 519 17.65 5.66 -0.78
C VAL A 519 18.35 5.75 -2.14
N LEU A 520 17.91 6.69 -2.99
CA LEU A 520 18.48 6.97 -4.30
C LEU A 520 19.98 7.37 -4.24
N GLU A 521 20.36 8.19 -3.26
CA GLU A 521 21.76 8.59 -3.06
C GLU A 521 22.64 7.40 -2.65
N SER A 522 22.11 6.48 -1.83
CA SER A 522 22.79 5.25 -1.42
C SER A 522 22.91 4.26 -2.59
N LEU A 523 21.83 4.05 -3.34
CA LEU A 523 21.80 3.24 -4.57
C LEU A 523 22.83 3.72 -5.58
N GLY A 524 22.85 5.03 -5.89
CA GLY A 524 23.82 5.61 -6.82
C GLY A 524 25.27 5.35 -6.38
N LYS A 525 25.58 5.51 -5.08
CA LYS A 525 26.92 5.21 -4.52
C LYS A 525 27.28 3.73 -4.54
N SER A 526 26.30 2.84 -4.38
CA SER A 526 26.48 1.39 -4.43
C SER A 526 26.77 0.92 -5.86
N ILE A 527 25.90 1.29 -6.80
CA ILE A 527 26.00 0.93 -8.22
C ILE A 527 27.28 1.51 -8.83
N SER A 528 27.59 2.80 -8.59
CA SER A 528 28.76 3.46 -9.18
C SER A 528 30.11 2.93 -8.69
N ARG A 529 30.11 2.11 -7.62
CA ARG A 529 31.31 1.45 -7.08
C ARG A 529 31.40 -0.04 -7.40
N SER A 530 30.34 -0.64 -7.96
CA SER A 530 30.34 -2.05 -8.32
C SER A 530 31.35 -2.37 -9.43
N ALA A 531 31.91 -3.58 -9.41
CA ALA A 531 32.81 -4.08 -10.46
C ALA A 531 32.03 -4.92 -11.49
N LEU A 532 32.46 -4.84 -12.75
CA LEU A 532 32.07 -5.82 -13.77
C LEU A 532 32.86 -7.11 -13.56
N SER A 533 32.23 -8.26 -13.77
CA SER A 533 32.80 -9.57 -13.45
C SER A 533 32.42 -10.67 -14.44
N ALA A 534 31.89 -10.30 -15.62
CA ALA A 534 31.31 -11.22 -16.58
C ALA A 534 31.68 -10.80 -18.00
N THR A 535 31.99 -11.78 -18.85
CA THR A 535 32.65 -11.57 -20.15
C THR A 535 31.82 -11.99 -21.36
N GLU A 536 30.84 -12.87 -21.16
CA GLU A 536 30.05 -13.50 -22.23
C GLU A 536 28.57 -13.51 -21.85
N GLU A 537 27.71 -13.10 -22.77
CA GLU A 537 26.27 -12.98 -22.58
C GLU A 537 25.59 -14.35 -22.69
N PRO A 538 25.03 -14.93 -21.60
CA PRO A 538 24.40 -16.24 -21.69
C PRO A 538 23.02 -16.16 -22.35
N GLU A 539 22.71 -17.16 -23.19
CA GLU A 539 21.35 -17.34 -23.69
C GLU A 539 20.36 -17.52 -22.54
N THR A 540 19.23 -16.80 -22.62
CA THR A 540 18.22 -16.75 -21.57
C THR A 540 16.83 -16.74 -22.19
N GLU A 541 15.89 -17.45 -21.57
CA GLU A 541 14.47 -17.44 -21.96
C GLU A 541 13.94 -16.01 -21.87
N ARG A 542 13.31 -15.54 -22.96
CA ARG A 542 12.58 -14.28 -23.02
C ARG A 542 11.10 -14.58 -22.93
N ALA A 543 10.31 -13.66 -22.36
CA ALA A 543 8.87 -13.81 -22.16
C ALA A 543 8.48 -15.14 -21.47
N ILE A 544 8.77 -15.25 -20.17
CA ILE A 544 8.45 -16.44 -19.36
C ILE A 544 6.91 -16.63 -19.23
N TYR A 545 6.13 -15.55 -19.40
CA TYR A 545 4.66 -15.61 -19.51
C TYR A 545 4.16 -15.68 -20.97
N HIS A 546 5.05 -15.90 -21.93
CA HIS A 546 4.81 -15.92 -23.38
C HIS A 546 4.16 -14.64 -23.93
N GLN A 547 4.46 -13.50 -23.29
CA GLN A 547 3.92 -12.18 -23.63
C GLN A 547 4.39 -11.62 -24.98
N ASP A 548 5.43 -12.19 -25.58
CA ASP A 548 5.82 -11.99 -26.98
C ASP A 548 4.73 -12.44 -27.96
N THR A 549 3.89 -13.41 -27.56
CA THR A 549 2.79 -13.96 -28.38
C THR A 549 1.43 -13.27 -28.14
N TRP A 550 1.32 -12.37 -27.15
CA TRP A 550 0.03 -11.79 -26.77
C TRP A 550 -0.43 -10.69 -27.74
N SER A 551 -1.72 -10.70 -28.09
CA SER A 551 -2.36 -9.70 -28.96
C SER A 551 -2.35 -8.29 -28.37
N GLU A 552 -2.48 -7.27 -29.22
CA GLU A 552 -2.64 -5.87 -28.79
C GLU A 552 -3.81 -5.68 -27.81
N ASP A 553 -4.86 -6.50 -27.92
CA ASP A 553 -6.01 -6.51 -27.02
C ASP A 553 -5.67 -6.94 -25.57
N SER A 554 -4.51 -7.54 -25.30
CA SER A 554 -4.03 -7.85 -23.94
C SER A 554 -3.35 -6.67 -23.26
N TRP A 555 -3.03 -5.62 -24.02
CA TRP A 555 -2.18 -4.47 -23.61
C TRP A 555 -2.95 -3.15 -23.45
N ASN A 556 -4.25 -3.11 -23.73
CA ASN A 556 -5.08 -1.90 -23.80
C ASN A 556 -6.30 -1.94 -22.87
#